data_AF-A0A7S3C7J3-F1
#
_entry.id   AF-A0A7S3C7J3-F1
#
_cell.length_a   1.000
_cell.length_b   1.000
_cell.length_c   1.000
_cell.angle_alpha   90.00
_cell.angle_beta   90.00
_cell.angle_gamma   90.00
#
_symmetry.space_group_name_H-M   'P 1'
#
loop_
_entity.id
_entity.type
_entity.pdbx_description
1 polymer ?
#
loop_
_entity_poly.entity_id
_entity_poly.type
_entity_poly.pdbx_seq_one_letter_code
_entity_poly.pdbx_strand_id
1 'polypeptide(L)'
;PLQCASFSSALLFQLCVHHMCVKVWIATMEDDFLEALVASERIAEWVEAVKGSARATTSAPSGGNFLPVWSVLRDFVQSVEESVVYAEEAVLANAGEEIEEALAGCEDGEILDLRRRLSSLLGSHGVKVAEGEVREYELRDQSKTKVKLYEVALTHGVGAKVWRAAEILCEEIALPDWSGLLQGKTVLELGAGCGLCGLYAAHGGAKRVVLTDFEDSLLDNLSKSGEINAGAGIE
;
A
#
# COMPACT_ATOMS: atom_id res chain seq x y z
N PRO A 1 -22.81 -2.41 -29.36
CA PRO A 1 -23.54 -3.12 -28.28
C PRO A 1 -22.57 -3.42 -27.12
N LEU A 2 -22.58 -2.55 -26.10
CA LEU A 2 -21.83 -2.76 -24.86
C LEU A 2 -22.64 -3.70 -23.97
N GLN A 3 -22.10 -4.89 -23.70
CA GLN A 3 -22.63 -5.74 -22.63
C GLN A 3 -22.05 -5.26 -21.30
N CYS A 4 -22.89 -4.64 -20.47
CA CYS A 4 -22.64 -4.53 -19.04
C CYS A 4 -22.92 -5.91 -18.41
N ALA A 5 -21.88 -6.59 -17.96
CA ALA A 5 -22.03 -7.75 -17.09
C ALA A 5 -22.08 -7.29 -15.63
N SER A 6 -22.96 -7.91 -14.85
CA SER A 6 -23.28 -7.58 -13.46
C SER A 6 -22.10 -7.77 -12.52
N PHE A 7 -21.97 -6.82 -11.59
CA PHE A 7 -20.97 -6.78 -10.54
C PHE A 7 -21.24 -7.81 -9.44
N SER A 8 -20.17 -8.51 -9.03
CA SER A 8 -20.02 -9.01 -7.66
C SER A 8 -18.55 -8.87 -7.29
N SER A 9 -18.29 -7.99 -6.31
CA SER A 9 -17.04 -7.84 -5.54
C SER A 9 -15.72 -7.80 -6.34
N ALA A 10 -15.27 -6.59 -6.74
CA ALA A 10 -13.90 -6.34 -7.21
C ALA A 10 -13.50 -4.88 -6.92
N LEU A 11 -12.29 -4.66 -6.38
CA LEU A 11 -11.70 -3.33 -6.21
C LEU A 11 -11.12 -2.87 -7.56
N LEU A 12 -11.37 -1.62 -7.93
CA LEU A 12 -11.08 -1.07 -9.25
C LEU A 12 -9.92 -0.05 -9.13
N PHE A 13 -8.68 -0.43 -9.46
CA PHE A 13 -7.63 0.55 -9.71
C PHE A 13 -7.84 1.14 -11.10
N GLN A 14 -8.18 2.43 -11.16
CA GLN A 14 -8.64 3.05 -12.40
C GLN A 14 -7.64 4.08 -12.92
N LEU A 15 -6.71 3.64 -13.77
CA LEU A 15 -6.07 4.53 -14.74
C LEU A 15 -7.06 4.80 -15.87
N CYS A 16 -7.54 6.04 -15.96
CA CYS A 16 -8.40 6.48 -17.05
C CYS A 16 -7.55 7.07 -18.17
N VAL A 17 -7.45 6.34 -19.30
CA VAL A 17 -6.82 6.82 -20.53
C VAL A 17 -7.91 7.29 -21.49
N HIS A 18 -7.78 8.44 -22.14
CA HIS A 18 -8.87 9.00 -22.97
C HIS A 18 -9.38 7.97 -24.02
N HIS A 19 -10.67 7.60 -23.91
CA HIS A 19 -11.41 6.53 -24.64
C HIS A 19 -11.13 5.05 -24.27
N MET A 20 -10.28 4.76 -23.29
CA MET A 20 -10.12 3.43 -22.68
C MET A 20 -9.93 3.57 -21.16
N CYS A 21 -10.92 3.14 -20.37
CA CYS A 21 -10.57 2.70 -19.02
C CYS A 21 -9.70 1.46 -19.20
N VAL A 22 -8.42 1.55 -18.85
CA VAL A 22 -7.59 0.36 -18.71
C VAL A 22 -8.06 -0.29 -17.42
N LYS A 23 -9.11 -1.11 -17.51
CA LYS A 23 -9.40 -2.11 -16.48
C LYS A 23 -8.37 -3.21 -16.70
N VAL A 24 -7.26 -3.14 -15.99
CA VAL A 24 -6.31 -4.24 -15.98
C VAL A 24 -7.03 -5.41 -15.31
N TRP A 25 -7.40 -6.40 -16.11
CA TRP A 25 -7.84 -7.70 -15.63
C TRP A 25 -6.60 -8.54 -15.42
N ILE A 26 -6.18 -8.65 -14.17
CA ILE A 26 -4.96 -9.34 -13.77
C ILE A 26 -5.30 -10.84 -13.64
N ALA A 27 -5.30 -11.57 -14.75
CA ALA A 27 -5.67 -12.99 -14.77
C ALA A 27 -4.53 -13.94 -14.33
N THR A 28 -3.30 -13.43 -14.18
CA THR A 28 -2.10 -14.22 -13.84
C THR A 28 -1.50 -13.91 -12.48
N MET A 29 -2.10 -12.99 -11.71
CA MET A 29 -1.60 -12.55 -10.38
C MET A 29 -2.71 -12.43 -9.34
N GLU A 30 -3.81 -13.18 -9.46
CA GLU A 30 -4.85 -13.15 -8.42
C GLU A 30 -4.25 -13.46 -7.04
N ASP A 31 -3.36 -14.44 -6.93
CA ASP A 31 -2.93 -14.93 -5.61
C ASP A 31 -2.08 -13.93 -4.81
N ASP A 32 -0.95 -13.43 -5.34
CA ASP A 32 -0.05 -12.52 -4.61
C ASP A 32 -0.71 -11.16 -4.31
N PHE A 33 -1.53 -10.64 -5.25
CA PHE A 33 -2.24 -9.38 -5.07
C PHE A 33 -3.40 -9.52 -4.07
N LEU A 34 -4.19 -10.60 -4.17
CA LEU A 34 -5.25 -10.88 -3.20
C LEU A 34 -4.65 -11.14 -1.82
N GLU A 35 -3.51 -11.81 -1.73
CA GLU A 35 -2.82 -12.03 -0.46
C GLU A 35 -2.41 -10.70 0.17
N ALA A 36 -1.82 -9.76 -0.59
CA ALA A 36 -1.46 -8.44 -0.09
C ALA A 36 -2.68 -7.62 0.36
N LEU A 37 -3.77 -7.64 -0.42
CA LEU A 37 -5.01 -6.96 -0.06
C LEU A 37 -5.61 -7.53 1.24
N VAL A 38 -5.70 -8.86 1.32
CA VAL A 38 -6.22 -9.56 2.51
C VAL A 38 -5.30 -9.34 3.71
N ALA A 39 -3.99 -9.34 3.51
CA ALA A 39 -3.01 -9.05 4.56
C ALA A 39 -3.23 -7.65 5.12
N SER A 40 -3.32 -6.63 4.26
CA SER A 40 -3.54 -5.23 4.65
C SER A 40 -4.82 -5.06 5.47
N GLU A 41 -5.94 -5.63 5.00
CA GLU A 41 -7.23 -5.59 5.70
C GLU A 41 -7.16 -6.29 7.06
N ARG A 42 -6.59 -7.51 7.12
CA ARG A 42 -6.46 -8.25 8.38
C ARG A 42 -5.55 -7.59 9.40
N ILE A 43 -4.45 -6.98 8.94
CA ILE A 43 -3.55 -6.26 9.83
C ILE A 43 -4.27 -5.08 10.47
N ALA A 44 -5.03 -4.31 9.69
CA ALA A 44 -5.85 -3.23 10.22
C ALA A 44 -6.89 -3.75 11.24
N GLU A 45 -7.57 -4.86 10.92
CA GLU A 45 -8.52 -5.50 11.84
C GLU A 45 -7.87 -5.94 13.16
N TRP A 46 -6.70 -6.58 13.11
CA TRP A 46 -6.00 -7.04 14.30
C TRP A 46 -5.49 -5.88 15.16
N VAL A 47 -4.94 -4.84 14.54
CA VAL A 47 -4.51 -3.62 15.24
C VAL A 47 -5.68 -2.97 15.98
N GLU A 48 -6.81 -2.78 15.30
CA GLU A 48 -8.00 -2.18 15.91
C GLU A 48 -8.62 -3.09 16.99
N ALA A 49 -8.61 -4.41 16.81
CA ALA A 49 -9.09 -5.35 17.81
C ALA A 49 -8.22 -5.33 19.09
N VAL A 50 -6.89 -5.22 18.95
CA VAL A 50 -5.97 -5.07 20.09
C VAL A 50 -6.20 -3.73 20.80
N LYS A 51 -6.26 -2.62 20.06
CA LYS A 51 -6.56 -1.28 20.61
C LYS A 51 -7.90 -1.26 21.34
N GLY A 52 -8.95 -1.82 20.75
CA GLY A 52 -10.30 -1.86 21.32
C GLY A 52 -10.35 -2.67 22.62
N SER A 53 -9.70 -3.83 22.64
CA SER A 53 -9.68 -4.72 23.80
C SER A 53 -8.78 -4.19 24.93
N ALA A 54 -7.69 -3.49 24.60
CA ALA A 54 -6.84 -2.80 25.57
C ALA A 54 -7.54 -1.58 26.21
N ARG A 55 -8.51 -0.96 25.53
CA ARG A 55 -9.35 0.11 26.10
C ARG A 55 -10.47 -0.43 26.98
N ALA A 56 -11.03 -1.60 26.64
CA ALA A 56 -12.14 -2.22 27.39
C ALA A 56 -11.79 -2.65 28.83
N THR A 57 -10.50 -2.81 29.16
CA THR A 57 -10.04 -3.04 30.55
C THR A 57 -10.16 -1.80 31.44
N THR A 58 -10.46 -0.61 30.89
CA THR A 58 -10.60 0.64 31.67
C THR A 58 -12.04 1.16 31.84
N SER A 59 -13.00 0.70 31.01
CA SER A 59 -14.43 0.96 31.22
C SER A 59 -15.30 0.07 30.32
N ALA A 60 -16.03 -0.88 30.91
CA ALA A 60 -16.91 -1.78 30.15
C ALA A 60 -18.19 -1.08 29.66
N PRO A 61 -18.64 -1.43 28.44
CA PRO A 61 -20.03 -1.81 28.27
C PRO A 61 -20.15 -3.20 27.61
N SER A 62 -21.02 -4.00 28.23
CA SER A 62 -21.49 -5.31 27.78
C SER A 62 -22.18 -5.24 26.42
N GLY A 63 -21.67 -5.96 25.42
CA GLY A 63 -22.43 -6.20 24.17
C GLY A 63 -21.67 -6.75 22.95
N GLY A 64 -20.33 -6.72 22.91
CA GLY A 64 -19.57 -7.27 21.77
C GLY A 64 -18.88 -8.58 22.12
N ASN A 65 -18.95 -9.59 21.24
CA ASN A 65 -18.05 -10.74 21.28
C ASN A 65 -16.65 -10.30 20.86
N PHE A 66 -15.90 -9.70 21.78
CA PHE A 66 -14.49 -9.37 21.54
C PHE A 66 -13.64 -10.62 21.76
N LEU A 67 -12.84 -11.01 20.76
CA LEU A 67 -11.83 -12.05 20.92
C LEU A 67 -10.77 -11.59 21.94
N PRO A 68 -10.23 -12.48 22.79
CA PRO A 68 -9.17 -12.12 23.72
C PRO A 68 -7.95 -11.55 22.98
N VAL A 69 -7.34 -10.48 23.51
CA VAL A 69 -6.13 -9.81 22.96
C VAL A 69 -5.06 -10.84 22.59
N TRP A 70 -4.80 -11.81 23.47
CA TRP A 70 -3.83 -12.87 23.24
C TRP A 70 -4.10 -13.67 21.97
N SER A 71 -5.36 -14.02 21.70
CA SER A 71 -5.71 -14.80 20.50
C SER A 71 -5.48 -13.99 19.24
N VAL A 72 -5.89 -12.72 19.24
CA VAL A 72 -5.72 -11.81 18.11
C VAL A 72 -4.23 -11.61 17.82
N LEU A 73 -3.45 -11.31 18.86
CA LEU A 73 -2.01 -11.05 18.72
C LEU A 73 -1.25 -12.32 18.30
N ARG A 74 -1.64 -13.50 18.77
CA ARG A 74 -1.05 -14.78 18.36
C ARG A 74 -1.27 -15.02 16.87
N ASP A 75 -2.51 -14.85 16.39
CA ASP A 75 -2.84 -15.09 14.99
C ASP A 75 -2.14 -14.07 14.07
N PHE A 76 -2.00 -12.83 14.53
CA PHE A 76 -1.21 -11.81 13.84
C PHE A 76 0.28 -12.21 13.74
N VAL A 77 0.91 -12.54 14.87
CA VAL A 77 2.33 -12.96 14.89
C VAL A 77 2.57 -14.17 14.00
N GLN A 78 1.67 -15.16 14.05
CA GLN A 78 1.77 -16.35 13.20
C GLN A 78 1.71 -15.99 11.72
N SER A 79 0.77 -15.12 11.31
CA SER A 79 0.62 -14.74 9.90
C SER A 79 1.82 -13.96 9.37
N VAL A 80 2.40 -13.07 10.18
CA VAL A 80 3.64 -12.35 9.87
C VAL A 80 4.84 -13.28 9.77
N GLU A 81 4.87 -14.35 10.58
CA GLU A 81 5.96 -15.33 10.56
C GLU A 81 5.88 -16.26 9.33
N GLU A 82 4.67 -16.60 8.89
CA GLU A 82 4.43 -17.54 7.80
C GLU A 82 4.45 -16.88 6.41
N SER A 83 4.14 -15.58 6.31
CA SER A 83 4.06 -14.86 5.04
C SER A 83 4.86 -13.55 5.07
N VAL A 84 5.79 -13.43 4.12
CA VAL A 84 6.55 -12.19 3.88
C VAL A 84 5.62 -11.04 3.50
N VAL A 85 4.51 -11.32 2.80
CA VAL A 85 3.52 -10.31 2.41
C VAL A 85 2.87 -9.71 3.66
N TYR A 86 2.47 -10.54 4.63
CA TYR A 86 1.95 -10.04 5.91
C TYR A 86 3.01 -9.26 6.70
N ALA A 87 4.28 -9.68 6.67
CA ALA A 87 5.35 -8.95 7.35
C ALA A 87 5.57 -7.55 6.73
N GLU A 88 5.61 -7.47 5.41
CA GLU A 88 5.76 -6.21 4.68
C GLU A 88 4.56 -5.28 4.91
N GLU A 89 3.33 -5.81 4.83
CA GLU A 89 2.09 -5.07 5.10
C GLU A 89 2.00 -4.61 6.57
N ALA A 90 2.53 -5.37 7.52
CA ALA A 90 2.50 -5.00 8.93
C ALA A 90 3.51 -3.88 9.25
N VAL A 91 4.68 -3.92 8.60
CA VAL A 91 5.64 -2.81 8.61
C VAL A 91 5.03 -1.57 7.94
N LEU A 92 4.38 -1.76 6.78
CA LEU A 92 3.69 -0.70 6.02
C LEU A 92 2.65 0.04 6.87
N ALA A 93 1.84 -0.70 7.62
CA ALA A 93 0.79 -0.15 8.47
C ALA A 93 1.30 0.43 9.80
N ASN A 94 2.62 0.47 10.03
CA ASN A 94 3.23 0.81 11.32
C ASN A 94 2.67 -0.02 12.50
N ALA A 95 2.24 -1.25 12.23
CA ALA A 95 1.50 -2.06 13.18
C ALA A 95 2.34 -2.39 14.42
N GLY A 96 3.67 -2.48 14.30
CA GLY A 96 4.56 -2.72 15.43
C GLY A 96 4.48 -1.62 16.49
N GLU A 97 4.53 -0.34 16.09
CA GLU A 97 4.44 0.79 17.02
C GLU A 97 3.04 0.92 17.61
N GLU A 98 2.01 0.76 16.78
CA GLU A 98 0.60 0.79 17.20
C GLU A 98 0.29 -0.28 18.26
N ILE A 99 0.85 -1.48 18.11
CA ILE A 99 0.70 -2.58 19.08
C ILE A 99 1.52 -2.31 20.36
N GLU A 100 2.74 -1.78 20.24
CA GLU A 100 3.56 -1.39 21.41
C GLU A 100 2.85 -0.32 22.25
N GLU A 101 2.27 0.70 21.61
CA GLU A 101 1.50 1.75 22.27
C GLU A 101 0.23 1.17 22.92
N ALA A 102 -0.56 0.39 22.18
CA ALA A 102 -1.80 -0.20 22.68
C ALA A 102 -1.58 -1.10 23.91
N LEU A 103 -0.40 -1.73 24.01
CA LEU A 103 -0.06 -2.68 25.08
C LEU A 103 0.95 -2.13 26.10
N ALA A 104 1.21 -0.82 26.12
CA ALA A 104 2.22 -0.21 26.99
C ALA A 104 1.99 -0.49 28.50
N GLY A 105 0.74 -0.66 28.92
CA GLY A 105 0.37 -1.00 30.30
C GLY A 105 0.06 -2.48 30.56
N CYS A 106 0.34 -3.37 29.61
CA CYS A 106 0.06 -4.80 29.75
C CYS A 106 1.14 -5.51 30.57
N GLU A 107 0.73 -6.29 31.58
CA GLU A 107 1.64 -7.07 32.44
C GLU A 107 1.55 -8.60 32.16
N ASP A 108 0.70 -9.01 31.21
CA ASP A 108 0.52 -10.42 30.88
C ASP A 108 1.77 -10.97 30.15
N GLY A 109 2.42 -11.96 30.75
CA GLY A 109 3.68 -12.51 30.26
C GLY A 109 3.59 -13.11 28.85
N GLU A 110 2.48 -13.77 28.51
CA GLU A 110 2.32 -14.38 27.18
C GLU A 110 2.10 -13.31 26.10
N ILE A 111 1.33 -12.26 26.42
CA ILE A 111 1.13 -11.11 25.52
C ILE A 111 2.45 -10.37 25.30
N LEU A 112 3.24 -10.17 26.36
CA LEU A 112 4.55 -9.53 26.26
C LEU A 112 5.55 -10.36 25.42
N ASP A 113 5.49 -11.68 25.48
CA ASP A 113 6.29 -12.58 24.65
C ASP A 113 5.92 -12.46 23.17
N LEU A 114 4.62 -12.49 22.85
CA LEU A 114 4.12 -12.29 21.49
C LEU A 114 4.50 -10.91 20.95
N ARG A 115 4.38 -9.87 21.77
CA ARG A 115 4.74 -8.49 21.41
C ARG A 115 6.22 -8.38 21.02
N ARG A 116 7.11 -8.95 21.86
CA ARG A 116 8.56 -8.99 21.56
C ARG A 116 8.85 -9.75 20.27
N ARG A 117 8.16 -10.87 20.04
CA ARG A 117 8.32 -11.65 18.80
C ARG A 117 7.88 -10.86 17.58
N LEU A 118 6.73 -10.19 17.63
CA LEU A 118 6.25 -9.31 16.56
C LEU A 118 7.28 -8.23 16.25
N SER A 119 7.75 -7.51 17.27
CA SER A 119 8.76 -6.45 17.13
C SER A 119 10.03 -6.96 16.44
N SER A 120 10.50 -8.15 16.81
CA SER A 120 11.67 -8.78 16.18
C SER A 120 11.41 -9.13 14.70
N LEU A 121 10.24 -9.69 14.37
CA LEU A 121 9.88 -10.06 13.00
C LEU A 121 9.73 -8.82 12.12
N LEU A 122 9.06 -7.77 12.61
CA LEU A 122 8.88 -6.54 11.84
C LEU A 122 10.21 -5.78 11.71
N GLY A 123 11.07 -5.82 12.72
CA GLY A 123 12.40 -5.19 12.67
C GLY A 123 13.30 -5.73 11.55
N SER A 124 13.16 -7.00 11.15
CA SER A 124 13.91 -7.56 10.01
C SER A 124 13.31 -7.18 8.65
N HIS A 125 12.07 -6.69 8.60
CA HIS A 125 11.37 -6.26 7.39
C HIS A 125 11.19 -4.73 7.31
N GLY A 126 11.56 -4.02 8.38
CA GLY A 126 11.45 -2.58 8.54
C GLY A 126 12.32 -1.80 7.56
N VAL A 127 11.75 -1.41 6.41
CA VAL A 127 12.34 -0.37 5.58
C VAL A 127 12.09 0.97 6.29
N LYS A 128 13.14 1.53 6.92
CA LYS A 128 13.09 2.89 7.46
C LYS A 128 12.82 3.86 6.31
N VAL A 129 11.60 4.36 6.19
CA VAL A 129 11.29 5.52 5.36
C VAL A 129 11.82 6.72 6.14
N ALA A 130 13.04 7.14 5.82
CA ALA A 130 13.54 8.40 6.32
C ALA A 130 12.69 9.52 5.72
N GLU A 131 12.13 10.34 6.60
CA GLU A 131 11.23 11.42 6.26
C GLU A 131 11.90 12.40 5.30
N GLY A 132 11.29 12.63 4.13
CA GLY A 132 11.79 13.57 3.13
C GLY A 132 12.97 13.03 2.30
N GLU A 133 13.18 11.72 2.26
CA GLU A 133 14.13 11.11 1.32
C GLU A 133 13.50 10.89 -0.06
N VAL A 134 14.31 11.13 -1.08
CA VAL A 134 13.99 10.72 -2.46
C VAL A 134 14.40 9.26 -2.62
N ARG A 135 13.43 8.39 -2.89
CA ARG A 135 13.68 6.99 -3.26
C ARG A 135 13.64 6.81 -4.76
N GLU A 136 14.54 5.97 -5.27
CA GLU A 136 14.53 5.54 -6.67
C GLU A 136 13.95 4.12 -6.75
N TYR A 137 12.88 3.97 -7.50
CA TYR A 137 12.26 2.69 -7.83
C TYR A 137 12.73 2.26 -9.21
N GLU A 138 13.52 1.19 -9.27
CA GLU A 138 13.88 0.52 -10.52
C GLU A 138 12.82 -0.54 -10.83
N LEU A 139 12.00 -0.27 -11.83
CA LEU A 139 10.94 -1.19 -12.25
C LEU A 139 11.51 -2.33 -13.08
N ARG A 140 10.83 -3.48 -13.02
CA ARG A 140 11.25 -4.72 -13.69
C ARG A 140 10.82 -4.79 -15.15
N ASP A 141 10.79 -3.65 -15.83
CA ASP A 141 10.55 -3.61 -17.28
C ASP A 141 11.84 -3.81 -18.08
N GLN A 142 11.71 -3.97 -19.41
CA GLN A 142 12.87 -4.20 -20.28
C GLN A 142 13.86 -3.03 -20.27
N SER A 143 13.36 -1.81 -20.05
CA SER A 143 14.15 -0.58 -19.99
C SER A 143 14.75 -0.31 -18.61
N LYS A 144 14.39 -1.08 -17.58
CA LYS A 144 14.69 -0.81 -16.18
C LYS A 144 14.37 0.63 -15.80
N THR A 145 13.15 1.05 -16.10
CA THR A 145 12.68 2.41 -15.87
C THR A 145 12.85 2.79 -14.41
N LYS A 146 13.46 3.94 -14.18
CA LYS A 146 13.73 4.48 -12.84
C LYS A 146 12.78 5.63 -12.57
N VAL A 147 11.96 5.47 -11.54
CA VAL A 147 11.05 6.53 -11.07
C VAL A 147 11.52 7.00 -9.71
N LYS A 148 11.71 8.31 -9.56
CA LYS A 148 12.13 8.91 -8.29
C LYS A 148 10.93 9.46 -7.55
N LEU A 149 10.73 9.06 -6.31
CA LEU A 149 9.58 9.48 -5.51
C LEU A 149 10.06 10.16 -4.24
N TYR A 150 9.42 11.27 -3.92
CA TYR A 150 9.58 11.93 -2.63
C TYR A 150 8.61 11.29 -1.65
N GLU A 151 9.13 10.53 -0.69
CA GLU A 151 8.34 9.90 0.36
C GLU A 151 8.48 10.66 1.67
N VAL A 152 7.35 10.87 2.35
CA VAL A 152 7.32 11.47 3.69
C VAL A 152 6.61 10.50 4.60
N ALA A 153 7.15 10.27 5.80
CA ALA A 153 6.41 9.59 6.84
C ALA A 153 5.26 10.51 7.28
N LEU A 154 4.09 10.38 6.66
CA LEU A 154 2.91 11.11 7.11
C LEU A 154 2.48 10.51 8.45
N THR A 155 2.36 11.37 9.45
CA THR A 155 2.07 10.99 10.84
C THR A 155 0.75 10.22 11.02
N HIS A 156 -0.14 10.23 10.02
CA HIS A 156 -1.46 9.59 10.09
C HIS A 156 -1.94 8.92 8.77
N GLY A 157 -1.06 8.68 7.77
CA GLY A 157 -1.53 8.37 6.41
C GLY A 157 -0.82 7.21 5.71
N VAL A 158 -1.60 6.21 5.30
CA VAL A 158 -1.25 5.10 4.38
C VAL A 158 -0.86 5.57 2.96
N GLY A 159 -1.04 6.85 2.62
CA GLY A 159 -0.88 7.37 1.27
C GLY A 159 0.54 7.74 0.84
N ALA A 160 1.49 7.88 1.77
CA ALA A 160 2.82 8.43 1.46
C ALA A 160 3.93 7.38 1.31
N LYS A 161 3.54 6.13 1.05
CA LYS A 161 4.44 5.05 0.66
C LYS A 161 3.95 4.40 -0.64
N VAL A 162 4.90 3.95 -1.46
CA VAL A 162 4.59 3.07 -2.59
C VAL A 162 4.11 1.70 -2.10
N TRP A 163 2.92 1.33 -2.55
CA TRP A 163 2.34 0.00 -2.36
C TRP A 163 2.87 -0.97 -3.40
N ARG A 164 3.10 -2.25 -3.02
CA ARG A 164 3.57 -3.27 -3.97
C ARG A 164 2.62 -3.43 -5.16
N ALA A 165 1.32 -3.22 -4.97
CA ALA A 165 0.32 -3.17 -6.04
C ALA A 165 0.66 -2.15 -7.13
N ALA A 166 1.22 -0.98 -6.78
CA ALA A 166 1.62 0.04 -7.75
C ALA A 166 2.81 -0.42 -8.61
N GLU A 167 3.81 -1.07 -7.99
CA GLU A 167 4.93 -1.66 -8.74
C GLU A 167 4.46 -2.75 -9.69
N ILE A 168 3.60 -3.66 -9.21
CA ILE A 168 3.00 -4.73 -10.00
C ILE A 168 2.25 -4.16 -11.20
N LEU A 169 1.44 -3.12 -11.01
CA LEU A 169 0.71 -2.48 -12.11
C LEU A 169 1.66 -1.91 -13.17
N CYS A 170 2.77 -1.31 -12.76
CA CYS A 170 3.77 -0.81 -13.71
C CYS A 170 4.45 -1.96 -14.47
N GLU A 171 4.82 -3.04 -13.77
CA GLU A 171 5.39 -4.26 -14.36
C GLU A 171 4.44 -4.87 -15.40
N GLU A 172 3.13 -4.88 -15.15
CA GLU A 172 2.12 -5.39 -16.08
C GLU A 172 1.95 -4.50 -17.32
N ILE A 173 1.87 -3.18 -17.13
CA ILE A 173 1.80 -2.22 -18.25
C ILE A 173 3.06 -2.32 -19.14
N ALA A 174 4.18 -2.75 -18.57
CA ALA A 174 5.42 -2.97 -19.28
C ALA A 174 5.48 -4.25 -20.13
N LEU A 175 4.51 -5.17 -19.99
CA LEU A 175 4.51 -6.41 -20.75
C LEU A 175 4.44 -6.13 -22.25
N PRO A 176 5.06 -6.98 -23.10
CA PRO A 176 5.09 -6.76 -24.55
C PRO A 176 3.73 -6.57 -25.20
N ASP A 177 2.70 -7.26 -24.69
CA ASP A 177 1.32 -7.19 -25.18
C ASP A 177 0.68 -5.81 -24.97
N TRP A 178 1.19 -5.02 -24.02
CA TRP A 178 0.76 -3.65 -23.70
C TRP A 178 1.76 -2.60 -24.18
N SER A 179 2.76 -2.98 -24.97
CA SER A 179 3.76 -2.07 -25.51
C SER A 179 3.11 -0.90 -26.26
N GLY A 180 3.48 0.32 -25.88
CA GLY A 180 2.95 1.55 -26.47
C GLY A 180 1.55 1.96 -26.00
N LEU A 181 0.94 1.24 -25.04
CA LEU A 181 -0.37 1.57 -24.46
C LEU A 181 -0.44 3.04 -23.99
N LEU A 182 0.65 3.53 -23.40
CA LEU A 182 0.78 4.85 -22.81
C LEU A 182 1.17 5.94 -23.83
N GLN A 183 1.74 5.58 -24.98
CA GLN A 183 2.35 6.53 -25.91
C GLN A 183 1.33 7.55 -26.43
N GLY A 184 1.62 8.84 -26.21
CA GLY A 184 0.81 9.98 -26.66
C GLY A 184 -0.53 10.13 -25.94
N LYS A 185 -0.77 9.38 -24.86
CA LYS A 185 -2.05 9.37 -24.15
C LYS A 185 -2.17 10.44 -23.08
N THR A 186 -3.41 10.81 -22.77
CA THR A 186 -3.71 11.55 -21.53
C THR A 186 -4.18 10.56 -20.48
N VAL A 187 -3.51 10.55 -19.33
CA VAL A 187 -3.67 9.60 -18.23
C VAL A 187 -4.15 10.34 -16.98
N LEU A 188 -5.16 9.79 -16.32
CA LEU A 188 -5.61 10.20 -14.99
C LEU A 188 -5.40 9.03 -14.02
N GLU A 189 -4.71 9.30 -12.91
CA GLU A 189 -4.52 8.37 -11.80
C GLU A 189 -5.38 8.83 -10.60
N LEU A 190 -6.21 7.93 -10.09
CA LEU A 190 -7.07 8.14 -8.91
C LEU A 190 -6.44 7.45 -7.70
N GLY A 191 -6.29 8.17 -6.59
CA GLY A 191 -5.62 7.63 -5.40
C GLY A 191 -4.14 7.38 -5.69
N ALA A 192 -3.46 8.41 -6.22
CA ALA A 192 -2.09 8.28 -6.71
C ALA A 192 -1.07 8.00 -5.59
N GLY A 193 -1.37 8.34 -4.34
CA GLY A 193 -0.45 8.17 -3.22
C GLY A 193 0.88 8.88 -3.49
N CYS A 194 1.96 8.12 -3.64
CA CYS A 194 3.28 8.65 -4.03
C CYS A 194 3.42 9.00 -5.52
N GLY A 195 2.52 8.51 -6.38
CA GLY A 195 2.47 8.79 -7.81
C GLY A 195 3.29 7.86 -8.71
N LEU A 196 3.63 6.65 -8.23
CA LEU A 196 4.47 5.71 -8.98
C LEU A 196 3.90 5.41 -10.37
N CYS A 197 2.62 5.02 -10.47
CA CYS A 197 2.05 4.55 -11.73
C CYS A 197 1.88 5.68 -12.74
N GLY A 198 1.46 6.87 -12.30
CA GLY A 198 1.35 8.02 -13.18
C GLY A 198 2.72 8.55 -13.63
N LEU A 199 3.73 8.56 -12.77
CA LEU A 199 5.10 8.94 -13.19
C LEU A 199 5.74 7.88 -14.08
N TYR A 200 5.42 6.61 -13.88
CA TYR A 200 5.74 5.55 -14.82
C TYR A 200 5.05 5.79 -16.17
N ALA A 201 3.76 6.16 -16.15
CA ALA A 201 3.02 6.47 -17.36
C ALA A 201 3.63 7.63 -18.16
N ALA A 202 4.12 8.66 -17.46
CA ALA A 202 4.85 9.77 -18.06
C ALA A 202 6.15 9.29 -18.75
N HIS A 203 6.95 8.45 -18.09
CA HIS A 203 8.14 7.83 -18.70
C HIS A 203 7.79 6.94 -19.89
N GLY A 204 6.66 6.23 -19.84
CA GLY A 204 6.12 5.42 -20.93
C GLY A 204 5.57 6.21 -22.11
N GLY A 205 5.80 7.54 -22.16
CA GLY A 205 5.47 8.39 -23.28
C GLY A 205 4.06 8.96 -23.27
N ALA A 206 3.37 8.95 -22.12
CA ALA A 206 2.10 9.67 -21.99
C ALA A 206 2.29 11.16 -22.32
N LYS A 207 1.36 11.71 -23.10
CA LYS A 207 1.33 13.13 -23.47
C LYS A 207 1.04 14.02 -22.27
N ARG A 208 0.21 13.54 -21.34
CA ARG A 208 -0.18 14.28 -20.13
C ARG A 208 -0.59 13.29 -19.05
N VAL A 209 -0.11 13.51 -17.84
CA VAL A 209 -0.52 12.75 -16.65
C VAL A 209 -1.16 13.71 -15.66
N VAL A 210 -2.28 13.30 -15.06
CA VAL A 210 -2.94 14.00 -13.97
C VAL A 210 -2.97 13.04 -12.78
N LEU A 211 -2.22 13.39 -11.74
CA LEU A 211 -2.18 12.65 -10.48
C LEU A 211 -3.23 13.25 -9.55
N THR A 212 -4.07 12.41 -8.93
CA THR A 212 -5.09 12.88 -7.99
C THR A 212 -5.11 12.04 -6.73
N ASP A 213 -5.27 12.73 -5.60
CA ASP A 213 -5.48 12.14 -4.29
C ASP A 213 -6.39 13.04 -3.45
N PHE A 214 -6.77 12.61 -2.24
CA PHE A 214 -7.72 13.31 -1.39
C PHE A 214 -7.06 14.15 -0.28
N GLU A 215 -5.82 13.86 0.10
CA GLU A 215 -5.13 14.55 1.20
C GLU A 215 -4.14 15.60 0.69
N ASP A 216 -4.19 16.83 1.22
CA ASP A 216 -3.33 17.95 0.78
C ASP A 216 -1.83 17.62 0.89
N SER A 217 -1.44 16.91 1.96
CA SER A 217 -0.05 16.48 2.19
C SER A 217 0.45 15.51 1.09
N LEU A 218 -0.45 14.68 0.52
CA LEU A 218 -0.15 13.79 -0.59
C LEU A 218 -0.04 14.56 -1.90
N LEU A 219 -0.90 15.56 -2.11
CA LEU A 219 -0.81 16.44 -3.29
C LEU A 219 0.53 17.20 -3.31
N ASP A 220 1.00 17.68 -2.16
CA ASP A 220 2.33 18.31 -2.05
C ASP A 220 3.46 17.33 -2.38
N ASN A 221 3.36 16.08 -1.93
CA ASN A 221 4.34 15.03 -2.25
C ASN A 221 4.32 14.68 -3.74
N LEU A 222 3.14 14.55 -4.34
CA LEU A 222 2.97 14.30 -5.78
C LEU A 222 3.60 15.42 -6.61
N SER A 223 3.41 16.68 -6.21
CA SER A 223 4.05 17.82 -6.89
C SER A 223 5.58 17.71 -6.85
N LYS A 224 6.15 17.42 -5.68
CA LYS A 224 7.61 17.25 -5.53
C LYS A 224 8.14 16.06 -6.34
N SER A 225 7.46 14.92 -6.29
CA SER A 225 7.80 13.76 -7.12
C SER A 225 7.74 14.11 -8.61
N GLY A 226 6.72 14.84 -9.05
CA GLY A 226 6.64 15.36 -10.42
C GLY A 226 7.84 16.23 -10.80
N GLU A 227 8.18 17.22 -9.97
CA GLU A 227 9.31 18.13 -10.19
C GLU A 227 10.65 17.39 -10.28
N ILE A 228 10.88 16.38 -9.44
CA ILE A 228 12.10 15.56 -9.45
C ILE A 228 12.26 14.81 -10.78
N ASN A 229 11.15 14.39 -11.41
CA ASN A 229 11.17 13.67 -12.67
C ASN A 229 10.98 14.57 -13.91
N ALA A 230 10.60 15.85 -13.75
CA ALA A 230 10.35 16.79 -14.85
C ALA A 230 11.57 16.99 -15.77
N GLY A 231 12.79 16.86 -15.23
CA GLY A 231 14.04 16.90 -16.00
C GLY A 231 14.24 15.71 -16.97
N ALA A 232 13.38 14.70 -16.94
CA ALA A 232 13.42 13.53 -17.83
C ALA A 232 12.53 13.67 -19.09
N GLY A 233 11.95 14.85 -19.35
CA GLY A 233 11.04 15.07 -20.48
C GLY A 233 9.56 14.90 -20.11
N ILE A 234 9.21 15.17 -18.85
CA ILE A 234 7.86 15.11 -18.32
C ILE A 234 7.41 16.56 -18.10
N GLU A 235 6.49 17.05 -18.94
CA GLU A 235 5.81 18.36 -18.78
C GLU A 235 4.40 18.20 -18.21
#